data_AF-A0A831P154-F1
#
_entry.id   AF-A0A831P154-F1
#
_cell.length_a   1.000
_cell.length_b   1.000
_cell.length_c   1.000
_cell.angle_alpha   90.00
_cell.angle_beta   90.00
_cell.angle_gamma   90.00
#
_symmetry.space_group_name_H-M   'P 1'
#
loop_
_entity.id
_entity.type
_entity.pdbx_description
1 polymer ?
#
loop_
_entity_poly.entity_id
_entity_poly.type
_entity_poly.pdbx_seq_one_letter_code
_entity_poly.pdbx_strand_id
1 'polypeptide(L)'
;MQTIDLLTQAKNFVDSATLKAGEYGDILLAVKGFILEHFGQNGLYASYIVAAALALFLLSLVARLTFSTLKYLVVPSIVLAFAGSLFAPYSFTALLPVTVSLCSLFLIFKG
;
A
#
# COMPACT_ATOMS: atom_id res chain seq x y z
N MET A 1 -21.83 16.91 -6.37
CA MET A 1 -22.02 16.72 -4.91
C MET A 1 -21.06 15.69 -4.29
N GLN A 2 -20.34 14.85 -5.06
CA GLN A 2 -19.38 13.85 -4.53
C GLN A 2 -17.97 14.39 -4.17
N THR A 3 -17.52 15.49 -4.78
CA THR A 3 -16.16 16.03 -4.56
C THR A 3 -15.96 16.67 -3.18
N ILE A 4 -17.02 17.23 -2.60
CA ILE A 4 -17.00 17.82 -1.25
C ILE A 4 -16.81 16.73 -0.19
N ASP A 5 -17.37 15.55 -0.43
CA ASP A 5 -17.30 14.40 0.47
C ASP A 5 -15.90 13.77 0.49
N LEU A 6 -15.25 13.65 -0.67
CA LEU A 6 -13.87 13.15 -0.79
C LEU A 6 -12.83 14.08 -0.16
N LEU A 7 -13.00 15.40 -0.30
CA LEU A 7 -12.11 16.38 0.35
C LEU A 7 -12.27 16.36 1.87
N THR A 8 -13.51 16.19 2.36
CA THR A 8 -13.78 16.08 3.79
C THR A 8 -13.22 14.79 4.36
N GLN A 9 -13.34 13.68 3.63
CA GLN A 9 -12.76 12.39 4.01
C GLN A 9 -11.22 12.44 4.01
N ALA A 10 -10.61 13.04 2.98
CA ALA A 10 -9.16 13.25 2.92
C ALA A 10 -8.65 14.12 4.08
N LYS A 11 -9.36 15.22 4.39
CA LYS A 11 -9.03 16.09 5.52
C LYS A 11 -9.10 15.32 6.85
N ASN A 12 -10.15 14.52 7.06
CA ASN A 12 -10.28 13.71 8.27
C ASN A 12 -9.18 12.64 8.39
N PHE A 13 -8.73 12.06 7.27
CA PHE A 13 -7.58 11.15 7.24
C PHE A 13 -6.26 11.86 7.56
N VAL A 14 -6.06 13.07 7.02
CA VAL A 14 -4.87 13.88 7.31
C VAL A 14 -4.86 14.33 8.77
N ASP A 15 -6.00 14.78 9.31
CA ASP A 15 -6.11 15.22 10.70
C ASP A 15 -5.87 14.05 11.67
N SER A 16 -6.39 12.86 11.38
CA SER A 16 -6.16 11.67 12.21
C SER A 16 -4.74 11.10 12.06
N ALA A 17 -4.12 11.22 10.89
CA ALA A 17 -2.70 10.93 10.70
C ALA A 17 -1.81 11.94 11.45
N THR A 18 -2.20 13.21 11.50
CA THR A 18 -1.46 14.28 12.19
C THR A 18 -1.54 14.13 13.70
N LEU A 19 -2.72 13.78 14.24
CA LEU A 19 -2.89 13.48 15.66
C LEU A 19 -2.06 12.27 16.10
N LYS A 20 -2.08 11.18 15.33
CA LYS A 20 -1.21 10.02 15.57
C LYS A 20 0.27 10.40 15.45
N ALA A 21 0.64 11.20 14.45
CA ALA A 21 2.02 11.68 14.29
C ALA A 21 2.49 12.56 15.47
N GLY A 22 1.58 13.33 16.10
CA GLY A 22 1.88 14.09 17.32
C GLY A 22 2.23 13.18 18.50
N GLU A 23 1.53 12.05 18.65
CA GLU A 23 1.80 11.05 19.68
C GLU A 23 3.15 10.32 19.46
N TYR A 24 3.53 10.08 18.20
CA TYR A 24 4.86 9.56 17.84
C TYR A 24 5.97 10.63 17.86
N GLY A 25 5.62 11.92 17.91
CA GLY A 25 6.55 13.04 17.89
C GLY A 25 7.44 13.12 19.13
N ASP A 26 6.86 12.90 20.31
CA ASP A 26 7.61 12.87 21.58
C ASP A 26 8.58 11.68 21.65
N ILE A 27 8.16 10.53 21.10
CA ILE A 27 9.00 9.32 21.02
C ILE A 27 10.15 9.56 20.05
N LEU A 28 9.90 10.21 18.91
CA LEU A 28 10.95 10.57 17.95
C LEU A 28 11.98 11.55 18.54
N LEU A 29 11.54 12.51 19.37
CA LEU A 29 12.44 13.42 20.06
C LEU A 29 13.31 12.71 21.09
N ALA A 30 12.73 11.77 21.86
CA ALA A 30 13.48 10.94 22.81
C ALA A 30 14.52 10.05 22.11
N VAL A 31 14.14 9.40 21.00
CA VAL A 31 15.04 8.56 20.19
C VAL A 31 16.15 9.40 19.53
N LYS A 32 15.82 10.60 19.03
CA LYS A 32 16.81 11.55 18.50
C LYS A 32 17.83 11.97 19.56
N GLY A 33 17.37 12.26 20.78
CA GLY A 33 18.24 12.57 21.92
C GLY A 33 19.21 11.43 22.24
N PHE A 34 18.69 10.21 22.34
CA PHE A 34 19.49 9.01 22.61
C PHE A 34 20.56 8.74 21.54
N ILE A 35 20.21 8.88 20.26
CA ILE A 35 21.16 8.68 19.14
C ILE A 35 22.24 9.76 19.13
N LEU A 36 21.87 11.02 19.39
CA LEU A 36 22.83 12.13 19.49
C LEU A 36 23.80 11.94 20.66
N GLU A 37 23.31 11.45 21.80
CA GLU A 37 24.11 11.28 23.01
C GLU A 37 25.09 10.10 22.91
N HIS A 38 24.69 8.98 22.29
CA HIS A 38 25.56 7.81 22.14
C HIS A 38 26.43 7.79 20.87
N PHE A 39 25.95 8.36 19.77
CA PHE A 39 26.61 8.25 18.45
C PHE A 39 26.99 9.61 17.84
N GLY A 40 26.68 10.72 18.52
CA GLY A 40 26.97 12.07 18.07
C GLY A 40 26.18 12.47 16.82
N GLN A 41 26.57 13.61 16.23
CA GLN A 41 25.92 14.15 15.02
C GLN A 41 26.05 13.21 13.81
N ASN A 42 27.19 12.54 13.68
CA ASN A 42 27.44 11.58 12.58
C ASN A 42 26.52 10.35 12.68
N GLY A 43 26.24 9.86 13.90
CA GLY A 43 25.28 8.78 14.12
C GLY A 43 23.85 9.15 13.78
N LEU A 44 23.47 10.41 13.99
CA LEU A 44 22.15 10.90 13.62
C LEU A 44 21.99 10.95 12.08
N TYR A 45 23.00 11.41 11.35
CA TYR A 45 22.96 11.37 9.87
C TYR A 45 22.88 9.94 9.34
N ALA A 46 23.62 9.01 9.94
CA ALA A 46 23.57 7.60 9.57
C ALA A 46 22.18 6.99 9.81
N SER A 47 21.53 7.30 10.94
CA SER A 47 20.19 6.78 11.23
C SER A 47 19.13 7.30 10.26
N TYR A 48 19.21 8.57 9.85
CA TYR A 48 18.34 9.12 8.80
C TYR A 48 18.53 8.42 7.45
N ILE A 49 19.78 8.13 7.05
CA ILE A 49 20.07 7.43 5.80
C ILE A 49 19.52 6.00 5.85
N VAL A 50 19.70 5.30 6.96
CA VAL A 50 19.16 3.94 7.15
C VAL A 50 17.63 3.95 7.14
N ALA A 51 17.01 4.91 7.81
CA ALA A 51 15.55 5.08 7.80
C ALA A 51 15.02 5.36 6.39
N ALA A 52 15.69 6.22 5.62
CA ALA A 52 15.35 6.49 4.23
C ALA A 52 15.51 5.24 3.34
N ALA A 53 16.59 4.48 3.52
CA ALA A 53 16.81 3.23 2.79
C ALA A 53 15.75 2.17 3.11
N LEU A 54 15.34 2.06 4.38
CA LEU A 54 14.24 1.20 4.81
C LEU A 54 12.91 1.61 4.18
N ALA A 55 12.61 2.90 4.16
CA ALA A 55 11.42 3.42 3.51
C ALA A 55 11.39 3.10 2.00
N LEU A 56 12.52 3.29 1.30
CA LEU A 56 12.65 2.92 -0.11
C LEU A 56 12.54 1.41 -0.34
N PHE A 57 13.10 0.60 0.56
CA PHE A 57 12.98 -0.86 0.49
C PHE A 57 11.52 -1.30 0.63
N LEU A 58 10.79 -0.77 1.62
CA LEU A 58 9.36 -1.03 1.79
C LEU A 58 8.55 -0.57 0.57
N LEU A 59 8.85 0.62 0.04
CA LEU A 59 8.19 1.13 -1.17
C LEU A 59 8.43 0.20 -2.37
N SER A 60 9.66 -0.31 -2.53
CA SER A 60 10.01 -1.26 -3.58
C SER A 60 9.29 -2.60 -3.42
N LEU A 61 9.11 -3.07 -2.17
CA LEU A 61 8.41 -4.30 -1.86
C LEU A 61 6.92 -4.18 -2.19
N VAL A 62 6.30 -3.06 -1.78
CA VAL A 62 4.90 -2.75 -2.11
C VAL A 62 4.73 -2.63 -3.62
N ALA A 63 5.60 -1.91 -4.31
CA ALA A 63 5.55 -1.80 -5.76
C ALA A 63 5.66 -3.19 -6.43
N ARG A 64 6.58 -4.04 -6.00
CA ARG A 64 6.70 -5.43 -6.50
C ARG A 64 5.43 -6.24 -6.25
N LEU A 65 4.84 -6.13 -5.06
CA LEU A 65 3.56 -6.76 -4.74
C LEU A 65 2.45 -6.27 -5.67
N THR A 66 2.30 -4.95 -5.84
CA THR A 66 1.31 -4.36 -6.74
C THR A 66 1.49 -4.83 -8.18
N PHE A 67 2.73 -4.88 -8.68
CA PHE A 67 3.04 -5.38 -10.03
C PHE A 67 2.78 -6.88 -10.18
N SER A 68 3.12 -7.70 -9.17
CA SER A 68 2.79 -9.13 -9.15
C SER A 68 1.28 -9.35 -9.14
N THR A 69 0.54 -8.60 -8.32
CA THR A 69 -0.93 -8.63 -8.31
C THR A 69 -1.48 -8.24 -9.69
N LEU A 70 -0.99 -7.16 -10.31
CA LEU A 70 -1.45 -6.79 -11.64
C LEU A 70 -1.21 -7.91 -12.67
N LYS A 71 0.00 -8.48 -12.69
CA LYS A 71 0.41 -9.49 -13.66
C LYS A 71 -0.29 -10.83 -13.47
N TYR A 72 -0.45 -11.28 -12.23
CA TYR A 72 -0.92 -12.63 -11.91
C TYR A 72 -2.37 -12.69 -11.42
N LEU A 73 -2.96 -11.55 -11.05
CA LEU A 73 -4.38 -11.44 -10.69
C LEU A 73 -5.16 -10.80 -11.82
N VAL A 74 -4.86 -9.54 -12.11
CA VAL A 74 -5.73 -8.67 -12.90
C VAL A 74 -5.77 -9.11 -14.36
N VAL A 75 -4.61 -9.34 -14.97
CA VAL A 75 -4.52 -9.79 -16.37
C VAL A 75 -5.26 -11.11 -16.60
N PRO A 76 -5.00 -12.22 -15.87
CA PRO A 76 -5.72 -13.47 -16.09
C PRO A 76 -7.21 -13.39 -15.74
N SER A 77 -7.61 -12.64 -14.71
CA SER A 77 -9.03 -12.44 -14.39
C SER A 77 -9.78 -11.72 -15.50
N ILE A 78 -9.18 -10.68 -16.11
CA ILE A 78 -9.79 -9.97 -17.25
C ILE A 78 -9.95 -10.91 -18.44
N VAL A 79 -8.93 -11.72 -18.74
CA VAL A 79 -8.99 -12.71 -19.84
C VAL A 79 -10.08 -13.75 -19.61
N LEU A 80 -10.19 -14.27 -18.39
CA LEU A 80 -11.23 -15.23 -17.99
C LEU A 80 -12.63 -14.60 -18.00
N ALA A 81 -12.78 -13.37 -17.51
CA ALA A 81 -14.06 -12.66 -17.52
C ALA A 81 -14.52 -12.36 -18.95
N PHE A 82 -13.58 -12.00 -19.83
CA PHE A 82 -13.86 -11.74 -21.23
C PHE A 82 -14.24 -13.02 -21.97
N ALA A 83 -13.48 -14.10 -21.80
CA ALA A 83 -13.83 -15.40 -22.36
C ALA A 83 -15.20 -15.88 -21.84
N GLY A 84 -15.42 -15.80 -20.52
CA GLY A 84 -16.70 -16.13 -19.91
C GLY A 84 -17.86 -15.30 -20.47
N SER A 85 -17.64 -14.01 -20.73
CA SER A 85 -18.67 -13.13 -21.29
C SER A 85 -18.98 -13.42 -22.76
N LEU A 86 -18.09 -14.09 -23.49
CA LEU A 86 -18.32 -14.51 -24.88
C LEU A 86 -19.08 -15.84 -24.97
N PHE A 87 -18.90 -16.74 -24.00
CA PHE A 87 -19.49 -18.08 -24.01
C PHE A 87 -20.69 -18.24 -23.05
N ALA A 88 -20.88 -17.34 -22.09
CA ALA A 88 -21.96 -17.36 -21.12
C ALA A 88 -22.90 -16.15 -21.29
N PRO A 89 -24.20 -16.28 -20.95
CA PRO A 89 -25.19 -15.19 -21.09
C PRO A 89 -25.01 -14.05 -20.06
N TYR A 90 -23.92 -14.04 -19.31
CA TYR A 90 -23.62 -13.06 -18.28
C TYR A 90 -22.69 -11.97 -18.84
N SER A 91 -22.92 -10.72 -18.43
CA SER A 91 -22.08 -9.62 -18.89
C SER A 91 -20.67 -9.69 -18.26
N PHE A 92 -19.69 -9.14 -18.98
CA PHE A 92 -18.32 -8.96 -18.52
C PHE A 92 -18.23 -8.35 -17.11
N THR A 93 -19.08 -7.36 -16.81
CA THR A 93 -19.15 -6.67 -15.51
C THR A 93 -19.63 -7.58 -14.38
N ALA A 94 -20.44 -8.60 -14.68
CA ALA A 94 -20.88 -9.60 -13.71
C ALA A 94 -19.83 -10.70 -13.46
N LEU A 95 -19.04 -11.04 -14.48
CA LEU A 95 -18.02 -12.10 -14.43
C LEU A 95 -16.66 -11.63 -13.85
N LEU A 96 -16.34 -10.34 -13.99
CA LEU A 96 -15.13 -9.72 -13.44
C LEU A 96 -14.91 -9.98 -11.93
N PRO A 97 -15.88 -9.70 -11.04
CA PRO A 97 -15.66 -9.91 -9.60
C PRO A 97 -15.48 -11.38 -9.24
N VAL A 98 -16.12 -12.31 -9.96
CA VAL A 98 -16.01 -13.76 -9.73
C VAL A 98 -14.63 -14.28 -10.15
N THR A 99 -14.17 -13.88 -11.33
CA THR A 99 -12.85 -14.27 -11.86
C THR A 99 -11.69 -13.62 -11.12
N VAL A 100 -11.86 -12.40 -10.61
CA VAL A 100 -10.89 -11.75 -9.69
C VAL A 100 -10.82 -12.50 -8.37
N SER A 101 -11.95 -12.92 -7.81
CA SER A 101 -11.98 -13.71 -6.57
C SER A 101 -11.31 -15.07 -6.74
N LEU A 102 -11.57 -15.76 -7.86
CA LEU A 102 -10.95 -17.04 -8.19
C LEU A 102 -9.43 -16.96 -8.38
N CYS A 103 -8.95 -15.98 -9.17
CA CYS A 103 -7.51 -15.79 -9.35
C CYS A 103 -6.83 -15.26 -8.08
N SER A 104 -7.56 -14.58 -7.18
CA SER A 104 -7.05 -14.12 -5.89
C SER A 104 -6.75 -15.31 -4.99
N LEU A 105 -7.67 -16.28 -4.96
CA LEU A 105 -7.45 -17.55 -4.27
C LEU A 105 -6.18 -18.24 -4.76
N PHE A 106 -5.97 -18.28 -6.08
CA PHE A 106 -4.78 -18.88 -6.68
C PHE A 106 -3.48 -18.17 -6.28
N LEU A 107 -3.51 -16.84 -6.13
CA LEU A 107 -2.35 -16.07 -5.65
C LEU A 107 -2.04 -16.32 -4.17
N ILE A 108 -3.05 -16.54 -3.33
CA ILE A 108 -2.85 -16.88 -1.91
C ILE A 108 -2.12 -18.23 -1.76
N PHE A 109 -2.34 -19.19 -2.66
CA PHE A 109 -1.63 -20.47 -2.64
C PHE A 109 -0.23 -20.42 -3.27
N LYS A 110 0.12 -19.34 -3.98
CA LYS A 110 1.40 -19.20 -4.69
C LYS A 110 2.38 -18.24 -3.98
N GLY A 111 1.87 -17.31 -3.17
CA GLY A 111 2.65 -16.42 -2.30
C GLY A 111 3.05 -17.12 -1.00
#